data_AF-A0AAV5JII1-F1
#
_entry.id   AF-A0AAV5JII1-F1
#
_cell.length_a   1.000
_cell.length_b   1.000
_cell.length_c   1.000
_cell.angle_alpha   90.00
_cell.angle_beta   90.00
_cell.angle_gamma   90.00
#
_symmetry.space_group_name_H-M   'P 1'
#
loop_
_entity.id
_entity.type
_entity.pdbx_description
1 polymer ?
#
loop_
_entity_poly.entity_id
_entity_poly.type
_entity_poly.pdbx_seq_one_letter_code
_entity_poly.pdbx_strand_id
1 'polypeptide(L)'
;MEELRDDIKMHLDLDRATPTHVEYWEALMVVCNWELAEARKKDALDRARVRGERPPAELLVEERGLHSSIETDVSNLLEGKTHSELEAFQLQIESQMKTGTAKVVEYWEAVLKRLDIYKAKACLREIHAKMLRKQLQRLVDQPLEDEDKMESDHGLRSGEDSEPELKDEETFSPEPTVKEETHEAEEEAGSFSPELLHGDENEEAIDPEEDRAILERKRMAVFEEQQRRMKEAMASKPTPSEDNFELKAMKVMGAMEEGDAVFGSGAEVNLDSQVYWWHDKYRPRKPKYFNRVHTGYEWNKYNQTHYDHDNPPPKIVQGYKFNIFYPDLVDKTKAPTYTIEKDGNSTETCIIRFHAGPPYEDIAFRIVNKEWEYSHKKGFKCTFERGILHVYFNFKRYRYRR
;
A
#
# COMPACT_ATOMS: atom_id res chain seq x y z
N MET A 1 13.39 -14.77 -16.42
CA MET A 1 11.93 -14.66 -16.71
C MET A 1 11.58 -15.25 -18.06
N GLU A 2 12.29 -14.89 -19.13
CA GLU A 2 12.08 -15.53 -20.44
C GLU A 2 12.53 -17.00 -20.40
N GLU A 3 13.64 -17.32 -19.71
CA GLU A 3 14.08 -18.70 -19.44
C GLU A 3 12.99 -19.51 -18.73
N LEU A 4 12.47 -19.00 -17.61
CA LEU A 4 11.39 -19.61 -16.82
C LEU A 4 10.17 -20.00 -17.69
N ARG A 5 9.83 -19.21 -18.72
CA ARG A 5 8.73 -19.53 -19.65
C ARG A 5 9.07 -20.71 -20.57
N ASP A 6 10.32 -20.87 -20.97
CA ASP A 6 10.79 -22.03 -21.73
C ASP A 6 11.00 -23.27 -20.84
N ASP A 7 11.41 -23.09 -19.58
CA ASP A 7 11.46 -24.17 -18.56
C ASP A 7 10.05 -24.74 -18.28
N ILE A 8 9.07 -23.87 -18.01
CA ILE A 8 7.67 -24.27 -17.79
C ILE A 8 7.10 -24.96 -19.05
N LYS A 9 7.46 -24.49 -20.25
CA LYS A 9 7.08 -25.15 -21.50
C LYS A 9 7.71 -26.55 -21.61
N MET A 10 8.99 -26.70 -21.28
CA MET A 10 9.64 -28.02 -21.22
C MET A 10 8.91 -28.95 -20.24
N HIS A 11 8.52 -28.46 -19.06
CA HIS A 11 7.74 -29.25 -18.11
C HIS A 11 6.34 -29.62 -18.63
N LEU A 12 5.64 -28.72 -19.34
CA LEU A 12 4.36 -29.04 -20.01
C LEU A 12 4.50 -30.07 -21.14
N ASP A 13 5.65 -30.11 -21.82
CA ASP A 13 5.95 -31.10 -22.86
C ASP A 13 6.35 -32.47 -22.28
N LEU A 14 6.90 -32.53 -21.06
CA LEU A 14 7.30 -33.75 -20.36
C LEU A 14 6.19 -34.35 -19.46
N ASP A 15 5.52 -33.52 -18.65
CA ASP A 15 4.64 -33.93 -17.55
C ASP A 15 3.18 -34.09 -17.97
N ARG A 16 2.97 -34.80 -19.08
CA ARG A 16 1.65 -35.09 -19.66
C ARG A 16 0.99 -36.35 -19.06
N ALA A 17 1.59 -36.92 -18.02
CA ALA A 17 1.19 -38.20 -17.43
C ALA A 17 -0.08 -38.12 -16.56
N THR A 18 -0.42 -36.94 -16.03
CA THR A 18 -1.68 -36.73 -15.27
C THR A 18 -2.39 -35.45 -15.68
N PRO A 19 -3.73 -35.44 -15.80
CA PRO A 19 -4.47 -34.26 -16.27
C PRO A 19 -4.31 -33.07 -15.32
N THR A 20 -4.24 -33.31 -14.01
CA THR A 20 -4.05 -32.24 -13.01
C THR A 20 -2.67 -31.58 -13.07
N HIS A 21 -1.66 -32.23 -13.65
CA HIS A 21 -0.36 -31.61 -13.90
C HIS A 21 -0.38 -30.78 -15.20
N VAL A 22 -1.07 -31.26 -16.24
CA VAL A 22 -1.31 -30.47 -17.46
C VAL A 22 -2.08 -29.18 -17.13
N GLU A 23 -3.20 -29.28 -16.39
CA GLU A 23 -3.97 -28.11 -15.91
C GLU A 23 -3.10 -27.11 -15.11
N TYR A 24 -2.17 -27.62 -14.28
CA TYR A 24 -1.23 -26.80 -13.51
C TYR A 24 -0.24 -26.08 -14.42
N TRP A 25 0.44 -26.80 -15.31
CA TRP A 25 1.46 -26.23 -16.20
C TRP A 25 0.85 -25.27 -17.23
N GLU A 26 -0.36 -25.54 -17.73
CA GLU A 26 -1.11 -24.61 -18.59
C GLU A 26 -1.50 -23.32 -17.85
N ALA A 27 -2.04 -23.42 -16.62
CA ALA A 27 -2.35 -22.25 -15.80
C ALA A 27 -1.08 -21.45 -15.45
N LEU A 28 0.04 -22.11 -15.19
CA LEU A 28 1.32 -21.46 -14.92
C LEU A 28 1.88 -20.75 -16.16
N MET A 29 1.75 -21.35 -17.35
CA MET A 29 2.07 -20.69 -18.62
C MET A 29 1.24 -19.43 -18.84
N VAL A 30 -0.06 -19.44 -18.57
CA VAL A 30 -0.92 -18.25 -18.68
C VAL A 30 -0.42 -17.13 -17.75
N VAL A 31 -0.08 -17.45 -16.49
CA VAL A 31 0.48 -16.47 -15.56
C VAL A 31 1.82 -15.94 -16.07
N CYS A 32 2.79 -16.80 -16.40
CA CYS A 32 4.12 -16.36 -16.82
C CYS A 32 4.12 -15.57 -18.13
N ASN A 33 3.22 -15.89 -19.07
CA ASN A 33 3.02 -15.07 -20.28
C ASN A 33 2.49 -13.67 -19.94
N TRP A 34 1.59 -13.54 -18.96
CA TRP A 34 1.08 -12.23 -18.53
C TRP A 34 2.12 -11.41 -17.76
N GLU A 35 2.82 -12.00 -16.78
CA GLU A 35 3.88 -11.31 -16.03
C GLU A 35 5.00 -10.84 -16.99
N LEU A 36 5.31 -11.61 -18.04
CA LEU A 36 6.22 -11.19 -19.12
C LEU A 36 5.67 -10.04 -19.97
N ALA A 37 4.37 -10.03 -20.27
CA ALA A 37 3.74 -8.96 -21.05
C ALA A 37 3.75 -7.62 -20.28
N GLU A 38 3.34 -7.62 -19.01
CA GLU A 38 3.38 -6.42 -18.17
C GLU A 38 4.81 -6.00 -17.83
N ALA A 39 5.75 -6.93 -17.62
CA ALA A 39 7.16 -6.59 -17.48
C ALA A 39 7.68 -5.85 -18.72
N ARG A 40 7.47 -6.38 -19.93
CA ARG A 40 7.88 -5.75 -21.21
C ARG A 40 7.22 -4.40 -21.46
N LYS A 41 5.95 -4.24 -21.06
CA LYS A 41 5.17 -2.99 -21.15
C LYS A 41 5.70 -1.93 -20.19
N LYS A 42 5.93 -2.27 -18.92
CA LYS A 42 6.56 -1.39 -17.93
C LYS A 42 7.96 -0.95 -18.37
N ASP A 43 8.77 -1.90 -18.80
CA ASP A 43 10.09 -1.66 -19.40
C ASP A 43 10.04 -0.68 -20.59
N ALA A 44 9.01 -0.78 -21.44
CA ALA A 44 8.83 0.14 -22.58
C ALA A 44 8.40 1.54 -22.13
N LEU A 45 7.54 1.65 -21.12
CA LEU A 45 7.14 2.91 -20.50
C LEU A 45 8.33 3.60 -19.82
N ASP A 46 9.13 2.86 -19.03
CA ASP A 46 10.31 3.39 -18.35
C ASP A 46 11.42 3.77 -19.36
N ARG A 47 11.62 3.01 -20.44
CA ARG A 47 12.53 3.42 -21.54
C ARG A 47 12.06 4.70 -22.24
N ALA A 48 10.76 4.85 -22.50
CA ALA A 48 10.21 6.08 -23.07
C ALA A 48 10.38 7.28 -22.11
N ARG A 49 10.08 7.07 -20.82
CA ARG A 49 10.26 8.06 -19.73
C ARG A 49 11.70 8.55 -19.63
N VAL A 50 12.69 7.66 -19.70
CA VAL A 50 14.13 8.00 -19.64
C VAL A 50 14.60 8.75 -20.88
N ARG A 51 14.05 8.45 -22.08
CA ARG A 51 14.43 9.13 -23.32
C ARG A 51 13.67 10.45 -23.58
N GLY A 52 12.58 10.70 -22.86
CA GLY A 52 11.63 11.78 -23.19
C GLY A 52 10.85 11.52 -24.49
N GLU A 53 10.87 10.28 -24.99
CA GLU A 53 10.10 9.86 -26.16
C GLU A 53 8.64 9.63 -25.76
N ARG A 54 7.71 9.84 -26.70
CA ARG A 54 6.30 9.53 -26.44
C ARG A 54 6.12 8.01 -26.40
N PRO A 55 5.45 7.42 -25.40
CA PRO A 55 5.26 5.98 -25.34
C PRO A 55 4.58 5.42 -26.61
N PRO A 56 4.88 4.16 -27.00
CA PRO A 56 4.25 3.52 -28.15
C PRO A 56 2.73 3.61 -28.12
N ALA A 57 2.12 3.97 -29.25
CA ALA A 57 0.70 4.29 -29.32
C ALA A 57 -0.21 3.10 -28.92
N GLU A 58 0.25 1.87 -29.10
CA GLU A 58 -0.45 0.64 -28.73
C GLU A 58 -0.57 0.50 -27.20
N LEU A 59 0.48 0.81 -26.44
CA LEU A 59 0.44 0.81 -24.97
C LEU A 59 -0.48 1.92 -24.44
N LEU A 60 -0.44 3.10 -25.08
CA LEU A 60 -1.34 4.23 -24.80
C LEU A 60 -2.81 4.00 -25.21
N VAL A 61 -3.13 2.89 -25.88
CA VAL A 61 -4.51 2.45 -26.13
C VAL A 61 -4.96 1.49 -25.03
N GLU A 62 -4.10 0.57 -24.56
CA GLU A 62 -4.43 -0.27 -23.41
C GLU A 62 -4.62 0.53 -22.11
N GLU A 63 -3.77 1.54 -21.86
CA GLU A 63 -3.91 2.41 -20.67
C GLU A 63 -5.21 3.22 -20.64
N ARG A 64 -5.89 3.44 -21.78
CA ARG A 64 -7.14 4.23 -21.81
C ARG A 64 -8.32 3.54 -21.12
N GLY A 65 -8.35 2.21 -21.11
CA GLY A 65 -9.35 1.43 -20.37
C GLY A 65 -9.04 1.31 -18.87
N LEU A 66 -7.91 1.88 -18.40
CA LEU A 66 -7.24 1.49 -17.16
C LEU A 66 -6.91 2.70 -16.27
N HIS A 67 -7.93 3.28 -15.64
CA HIS A 67 -7.69 4.10 -14.44
C HIS A 67 -7.20 3.20 -13.31
N SER A 68 -6.08 3.52 -12.65
CA SER A 68 -5.50 2.73 -11.55
C SER A 68 -6.48 2.38 -10.42
N SER A 69 -7.45 3.27 -10.13
CA SER A 69 -8.54 3.00 -9.16
C SER A 69 -9.45 1.83 -9.59
N ILE A 70 -9.75 1.73 -10.88
CA ILE A 70 -10.51 0.60 -11.44
C ILE A 70 -9.69 -0.68 -11.32
N GLU A 71 -8.37 -0.61 -11.47
CA GLU A 71 -7.50 -1.77 -11.31
C GLU A 71 -7.51 -2.30 -9.87
N THR A 72 -7.43 -1.42 -8.88
CA THR A 72 -7.54 -1.81 -7.46
C THR A 72 -8.92 -2.36 -7.11
N ASP A 73 -10.00 -1.73 -7.60
CA ASP A 73 -11.37 -2.19 -7.33
C ASP A 73 -11.66 -3.55 -7.98
N VAL A 74 -11.13 -3.78 -9.20
CA VAL A 74 -11.21 -5.07 -9.88
C VAL A 74 -10.32 -6.12 -9.20
N SER A 75 -9.15 -5.76 -8.68
CA SER A 75 -8.32 -6.65 -7.86
C SER A 75 -9.09 -7.13 -6.63
N ASN A 76 -9.60 -6.19 -5.83
CA ASN A 76 -10.41 -6.45 -4.64
C ASN A 76 -11.67 -7.29 -4.95
N LEU A 77 -12.25 -7.15 -6.16
CA LEU A 77 -13.44 -7.88 -6.59
C LEU A 77 -13.15 -9.28 -7.15
N LEU A 78 -11.93 -9.57 -7.61
CA LEU A 78 -11.53 -10.86 -8.19
C LEU A 78 -10.64 -11.71 -7.26
N GLU A 79 -10.02 -11.10 -6.25
CA GLU A 79 -9.33 -11.79 -5.18
C GLU A 79 -10.30 -12.60 -4.30
N GLY A 80 -9.78 -13.63 -3.62
CA GLY A 80 -10.55 -14.53 -2.76
C GLY A 80 -11.49 -15.53 -3.47
N LYS A 81 -11.97 -15.24 -4.67
CA LYS A 81 -12.92 -16.09 -5.42
C LYS A 81 -12.35 -17.43 -5.88
N THR A 82 -13.22 -18.43 -5.96
CA THR A 82 -12.91 -19.76 -6.52
C THR A 82 -12.86 -19.74 -8.06
N HIS A 83 -12.29 -20.77 -8.69
CA HIS A 83 -12.19 -20.82 -10.15
C HIS A 83 -13.57 -20.79 -10.82
N SER A 84 -14.54 -21.57 -10.31
CA SER A 84 -15.90 -21.64 -10.85
C SER A 84 -16.73 -20.37 -10.63
N GLU A 85 -16.49 -19.61 -9.56
CA GLU A 85 -17.07 -18.26 -9.39
C GLU A 85 -16.55 -17.29 -10.45
N LEU A 86 -15.27 -17.36 -10.79
CA LEU A 86 -14.65 -16.53 -11.83
C LEU A 86 -15.13 -16.94 -13.24
N GLU A 87 -15.43 -18.22 -13.48
CA GLU A 87 -16.11 -18.69 -14.69
C GLU A 87 -17.54 -18.17 -14.81
N ALA A 88 -18.34 -18.29 -13.74
CA ALA A 88 -19.71 -17.76 -13.71
C ALA A 88 -19.72 -16.24 -13.94
N PHE A 89 -18.75 -15.52 -13.36
CA PHE A 89 -18.60 -14.08 -13.54
C PHE A 89 -18.19 -13.70 -14.98
N GLN A 90 -17.35 -14.50 -15.64
CA GLN A 90 -17.05 -14.31 -17.07
C GLN A 90 -18.32 -14.42 -17.91
N LEU A 91 -19.08 -15.50 -17.74
CA LEU A 91 -20.31 -15.76 -18.50
C LEU A 91 -21.37 -14.66 -18.25
N GLN A 92 -21.44 -14.12 -17.04
CA GLN A 92 -22.29 -12.99 -16.70
C GLN A 92 -21.86 -11.71 -17.46
N ILE A 93 -20.56 -11.37 -17.46
CA ILE A 93 -20.03 -10.19 -18.16
C ILE A 93 -20.24 -10.33 -19.66
N GLU A 94 -19.85 -11.46 -20.25
CA GLU A 94 -20.07 -11.74 -21.67
C GLU A 94 -21.54 -11.64 -22.06
N SER A 95 -22.46 -12.11 -21.21
CA SER A 95 -23.90 -11.98 -21.44
C SER A 95 -24.34 -10.52 -21.44
N GLN A 96 -23.89 -9.70 -20.47
CA GLN A 96 -24.22 -8.26 -20.43
C GLN A 96 -23.62 -7.44 -21.59
N MET A 97 -22.48 -7.89 -22.13
CA MET A 97 -21.89 -7.35 -23.35
C MET A 97 -22.72 -7.74 -24.58
N LYS A 98 -23.08 -9.03 -24.72
CA LYS A 98 -23.91 -9.56 -25.81
C LYS A 98 -25.33 -8.95 -25.83
N THR A 99 -25.88 -8.56 -24.69
CA THR A 99 -27.17 -7.85 -24.58
C THR A 99 -27.08 -6.32 -24.71
N GLY A 100 -25.88 -5.76 -24.95
CA GLY A 100 -25.69 -4.31 -25.09
C GLY A 100 -26.01 -3.49 -23.84
N THR A 101 -26.11 -4.12 -22.68
CA THR A 101 -26.48 -3.46 -21.40
C THR A 101 -25.26 -2.83 -20.71
N ALA A 102 -24.06 -3.17 -21.17
CA ALA A 102 -22.79 -2.63 -20.71
C ALA A 102 -22.63 -1.13 -21.03
N LYS A 103 -22.72 -0.28 -20.01
CA LYS A 103 -22.56 1.18 -20.15
C LYS A 103 -21.15 1.65 -20.55
N VAL A 104 -20.13 0.82 -20.32
CA VAL A 104 -18.72 1.10 -20.66
C VAL A 104 -18.11 -0.20 -21.17
N VAL A 105 -17.98 -0.34 -22.48
CA VAL A 105 -17.47 -1.55 -23.15
C VAL A 105 -16.00 -1.80 -22.79
N GLU A 106 -15.17 -0.77 -22.92
CA GLU A 106 -13.72 -0.77 -22.66
C GLU A 106 -13.37 -1.25 -21.23
N TYR A 107 -14.20 -0.91 -20.25
CA TYR A 107 -14.07 -1.36 -18.85
C TYR A 107 -14.23 -2.88 -18.74
N TRP A 108 -15.26 -3.45 -19.36
CA TRP A 108 -15.52 -4.89 -19.26
C TRP A 108 -14.50 -5.70 -20.07
N GLU A 109 -13.99 -5.16 -21.19
CA GLU A 109 -12.87 -5.76 -21.92
C GLU A 109 -11.59 -5.79 -21.07
N ALA A 110 -11.30 -4.72 -20.33
CA ALA A 110 -10.19 -4.69 -19.37
C ALA A 110 -10.38 -5.65 -18.18
N VAL A 111 -11.61 -5.80 -17.67
CA VAL A 111 -11.95 -6.80 -16.64
C VAL A 111 -11.76 -8.22 -17.18
N LEU A 112 -12.25 -8.53 -18.38
CA LEU A 112 -12.10 -9.84 -19.01
C LEU A 112 -10.62 -10.20 -19.22
N LYS A 113 -9.82 -9.28 -19.77
CA LYS A 113 -8.36 -9.45 -19.90
C LYS A 113 -7.66 -9.81 -18.59
N ARG A 114 -8.15 -9.33 -17.43
CA ARG A 114 -7.61 -9.68 -16.10
C ARG A 114 -8.20 -10.97 -15.53
N LEU A 115 -9.45 -11.26 -15.85
CA LEU A 115 -10.19 -12.40 -15.32
C LEU A 115 -9.51 -13.72 -15.66
N ASP A 116 -8.90 -13.84 -16.83
CA ASP A 116 -8.13 -15.03 -17.24
C ASP A 116 -6.91 -15.29 -16.33
N ILE A 117 -6.20 -14.24 -15.90
CA ILE A 117 -5.08 -14.38 -14.96
C ILE A 117 -5.59 -14.71 -13.55
N TYR A 118 -6.71 -14.12 -13.13
CA TYR A 118 -7.34 -14.47 -11.86
C TYR A 118 -7.85 -15.92 -11.84
N LYS A 119 -8.42 -16.41 -12.95
CA LYS A 119 -8.78 -17.82 -13.15
C LYS A 119 -7.58 -18.75 -13.07
N ALA A 120 -6.47 -18.41 -13.75
CA ALA A 120 -5.24 -19.19 -13.71
C ALA A 120 -4.63 -19.21 -12.29
N LYS A 121 -4.50 -18.05 -11.63
CA LYS A 121 -4.03 -17.94 -10.24
C LYS A 121 -4.96 -18.66 -9.25
N ALA A 122 -6.28 -18.69 -9.49
CA ALA A 122 -7.24 -19.48 -8.71
C ALA A 122 -7.07 -21.00 -8.95
N CYS A 123 -6.92 -21.43 -10.21
CA CYS A 123 -6.67 -22.82 -10.57
C CYS A 123 -5.40 -23.37 -9.89
N LEU A 124 -4.29 -22.63 -9.97
CA LEU A 124 -3.03 -22.97 -9.29
C LEU A 124 -3.20 -23.10 -7.76
N ARG A 125 -3.92 -22.17 -7.12
CA ARG A 125 -4.25 -22.26 -5.68
C ARG A 125 -5.09 -23.48 -5.35
N GLU A 126 -6.07 -23.82 -6.19
CA GLU A 126 -6.92 -24.99 -6.00
C GLU A 126 -6.16 -26.31 -6.19
N ILE A 127 -5.32 -26.42 -7.23
CA ILE A 127 -4.48 -27.60 -7.47
C ILE A 127 -3.48 -27.77 -6.31
N HIS A 128 -2.81 -26.70 -5.90
CA HIS A 128 -1.92 -26.71 -4.73
C HIS A 128 -2.67 -27.15 -3.46
N ALA A 129 -3.87 -26.61 -3.20
CA ALA A 129 -4.70 -27.04 -2.07
C ALA A 129 -5.22 -28.49 -2.19
N LYS A 130 -5.45 -29.01 -3.41
CA LYS A 130 -5.78 -30.43 -3.65
C LYS A 130 -4.56 -31.32 -3.38
N MET A 131 -3.35 -30.89 -3.75
CA MET A 131 -2.09 -31.61 -3.47
C MET A 131 -1.74 -31.60 -1.97
N LEU A 132 -1.82 -30.45 -1.30
CA LEU A 132 -1.60 -30.35 0.15
C LEU A 132 -2.59 -31.21 0.94
N ARG A 133 -3.87 -31.26 0.56
CA ARG A 133 -4.83 -32.18 1.17
C ARG A 133 -4.43 -33.65 1.00
N LYS A 134 -3.98 -34.07 -0.19
CA LYS A 134 -3.46 -35.44 -0.42
C LYS A 134 -2.18 -35.72 0.39
N GLN A 135 -1.29 -34.74 0.52
CA GLN A 135 -0.07 -34.84 1.34
C GLN A 135 -0.43 -35.03 2.82
N LEU A 136 -1.38 -34.25 3.32
CA LEU A 136 -1.82 -34.27 4.72
C LEU A 136 -2.68 -35.51 5.03
N GLN A 137 -3.48 -35.98 4.07
CA GLN A 137 -4.14 -37.28 4.13
C GLN A 137 -3.11 -38.41 4.25
N ARG A 138 -2.05 -38.46 3.42
CA ARG A 138 -0.99 -39.47 3.56
C ARG A 138 -0.30 -39.48 4.95
N LEU A 139 -0.24 -38.33 5.64
CA LEU A 139 0.33 -38.23 6.99
C LEU A 139 -0.66 -38.61 8.10
N VAL A 140 -1.97 -38.62 7.83
CA VAL A 140 -3.03 -39.03 8.76
C VAL A 140 -3.45 -40.49 8.52
N ASP A 141 -3.42 -40.92 7.26
CA ASP A 141 -3.61 -42.28 6.77
C ASP A 141 -2.29 -43.10 6.83
N GLN A 142 -1.28 -42.61 7.57
CA GLN A 142 -0.20 -43.41 8.16
C GLN A 142 -0.61 -43.78 9.58
N PRO A 143 -1.20 -44.97 9.82
CA PRO A 143 -1.59 -45.38 11.16
C PRO A 143 -0.36 -45.92 11.89
N LEU A 144 -0.16 -45.43 13.11
CA LEU A 144 0.17 -46.15 14.36
C LEU A 144 0.55 -47.66 14.30
N GLU A 145 1.46 -48.09 13.43
CA GLU A 145 2.09 -49.42 13.48
C GLU A 145 3.37 -49.43 14.35
N ASP A 146 3.92 -48.25 14.67
CA ASP A 146 5.16 -48.08 15.45
C ASP A 146 4.97 -47.62 16.92
N GLU A 147 3.76 -47.23 17.37
CA GLU A 147 3.55 -46.75 18.76
C GLU A 147 3.54 -47.86 19.82
N ASP A 148 3.44 -49.14 19.43
CA ASP A 148 3.38 -50.28 20.37
C ASP A 148 4.77 -50.79 20.84
N LYS A 149 5.85 -50.02 20.57
CA LYS A 149 7.24 -50.45 20.86
C LYS A 149 8.24 -49.40 21.38
N MET A 150 7.89 -48.11 21.48
CA MET A 150 8.83 -47.06 21.92
C MET A 150 8.29 -46.04 22.94
N GLU A 151 7.56 -46.50 23.96
CA GLU A 151 7.70 -45.86 25.27
C GLU A 151 8.98 -46.39 25.94
N SER A 152 9.95 -45.50 26.15
CA SER A 152 11.20 -45.84 26.85
C SER A 152 11.00 -45.89 28.36
N ASP A 153 11.49 -46.96 28.99
CA ASP A 153 11.84 -46.92 30.41
C ASP A 153 12.77 -45.73 30.71
N HIS A 154 12.51 -45.01 31.80
CA HIS A 154 13.04 -43.67 32.02
C HIS A 154 14.39 -43.67 32.77
N GLY A 155 15.48 -43.88 32.02
CA GLY A 155 16.61 -42.94 32.05
C GLY A 155 17.97 -43.37 32.63
N LEU A 156 18.88 -42.38 32.55
CA LEU A 156 20.22 -42.26 33.16
C LEU A 156 21.45 -42.91 32.48
N ARG A 157 22.08 -42.10 31.62
CA ARG A 157 23.53 -41.76 31.58
C ARG A 157 24.57 -42.86 31.23
N SER A 158 25.24 -42.59 30.09
CA SER A 158 26.71 -42.46 29.98
C SER A 158 27.57 -43.69 30.28
N GLY A 159 27.99 -44.39 29.22
CA GLY A 159 29.01 -45.44 29.25
C GLY A 159 29.61 -45.67 27.87
N GLU A 160 30.92 -45.93 27.83
CA GLU A 160 31.81 -45.97 26.67
C GLU A 160 31.57 -47.10 25.64
N ASP A 161 32.20 -46.91 24.47
CA ASP A 161 32.83 -47.93 23.61
C ASP A 161 32.03 -48.94 22.75
N SER A 162 32.77 -49.41 21.73
CA SER A 162 32.60 -50.61 20.89
C SER A 162 31.54 -50.62 19.78
N GLU A 163 32.03 -50.63 18.53
CA GLU A 163 31.34 -51.30 17.42
C GLU A 163 31.22 -52.81 17.69
N PRO A 164 30.27 -53.49 17.02
CA PRO A 164 30.60 -54.79 16.45
C PRO A 164 30.07 -55.02 15.02
N GLU A 165 31.01 -55.35 14.14
CA GLU A 165 31.00 -56.45 13.16
C GLU A 165 29.67 -57.00 12.60
N LEU A 166 29.62 -57.13 11.26
CA LEU A 166 28.82 -58.17 10.59
C LEU A 166 29.74 -59.14 9.82
N LYS A 167 29.85 -60.35 10.36
CA LYS A 167 30.37 -61.61 9.77
C LYS A 167 29.18 -62.43 9.23
N ASP A 168 29.27 -63.48 8.39
CA ASP A 168 30.24 -64.10 7.46
C ASP A 168 29.39 -65.11 6.61
N GLU A 169 29.81 -65.80 5.54
CA GLU A 169 31.08 -65.89 4.79
C GLU A 169 30.88 -65.24 3.38
N GLU A 170 31.40 -65.64 2.19
CA GLU A 170 32.23 -66.76 1.68
C GLU A 170 33.59 -66.26 1.14
N THR A 171 34.49 -67.17 0.78
CA THR A 171 35.81 -66.89 0.16
C THR A 171 35.98 -67.56 -1.20
N PHE A 172 36.83 -66.99 -2.07
CA PHE A 172 37.81 -67.78 -2.84
C PHE A 172 38.94 -66.88 -3.38
N SER A 173 40.17 -67.39 -3.33
CA SER A 173 41.40 -66.78 -3.87
C SER A 173 42.28 -67.85 -4.51
N PRO A 174 43.07 -67.49 -5.55
CA PRO A 174 44.46 -67.97 -5.56
C PRO A 174 45.48 -66.91 -6.02
N GLU A 175 46.71 -67.04 -5.52
CA GLU A 175 47.90 -66.30 -5.94
C GLU A 175 48.36 -66.66 -7.38
N PRO A 176 49.36 -65.94 -7.96
CA PRO A 176 50.72 -66.50 -7.86
C PRO A 176 51.88 -65.48 -7.73
N THR A 177 52.65 -65.64 -6.64
CA THR A 177 54.12 -65.65 -6.55
C THR A 177 55.03 -64.83 -7.51
N VAL A 178 55.76 -63.89 -6.88
CA VAL A 178 57.21 -63.59 -7.04
C VAL A 178 57.76 -63.11 -8.39
N LYS A 179 58.23 -61.85 -8.39
CA LYS A 179 59.59 -61.48 -8.84
C LYS A 179 60.04 -60.15 -8.23
N GLU A 180 61.17 -60.18 -7.53
CA GLU A 180 61.90 -58.98 -7.13
C GLU A 180 62.78 -58.51 -8.31
N GLU A 181 62.89 -57.21 -8.53
CA GLU A 181 64.20 -56.53 -8.63
C GLU A 181 64.02 -55.01 -8.51
N THR A 182 64.81 -54.43 -7.59
CA THR A 182 64.85 -53.05 -7.11
C THR A 182 64.77 -51.93 -8.16
N HIS A 183 64.04 -50.86 -7.84
CA HIS A 183 64.59 -49.50 -7.95
C HIS A 183 63.80 -48.50 -7.06
N GLU A 184 64.51 -47.73 -6.23
CA GLU A 184 63.92 -46.75 -5.31
C GLU A 184 63.73 -45.38 -5.98
N ALA A 185 62.51 -44.84 -5.91
CA ALA A 185 62.19 -43.43 -6.04
C ALA A 185 60.82 -43.20 -5.36
N GLU A 186 60.73 -42.23 -4.46
CA GLU A 186 59.57 -42.06 -3.58
C GLU A 186 58.40 -41.37 -4.31
N GLU A 187 57.23 -42.01 -4.34
CA GLU A 187 55.95 -41.30 -4.58
C GLU A 187 55.39 -40.83 -3.24
N GLU A 188 55.06 -39.54 -3.12
CA GLU A 188 54.13 -39.07 -2.09
C GLU A 188 52.78 -38.75 -2.74
N ALA A 189 51.80 -39.62 -2.50
CA ALA A 189 50.44 -39.48 -3.01
C ALA A 189 49.70 -38.32 -2.32
N GLY A 190 48.69 -37.76 -3.01
CA GLY A 190 48.05 -36.50 -2.63
C GLY A 190 47.49 -36.45 -1.20
N SER A 191 48.09 -35.60 -0.36
CA SER A 191 47.70 -35.33 1.02
C SER A 191 46.40 -34.54 1.12
N PHE A 192 45.26 -35.23 1.02
CA PHE A 192 43.92 -34.69 1.25
C PHE A 192 43.27 -35.16 2.57
N SER A 193 44.09 -35.54 3.55
CA SER A 193 43.66 -35.65 4.95
C SER A 193 43.47 -34.25 5.54
N PRO A 194 42.33 -33.93 6.19
CA PRO A 194 42.17 -32.65 6.87
C PRO A 194 43.15 -32.57 8.05
N GLU A 195 43.84 -31.43 8.17
CA GLU A 195 44.77 -31.16 9.27
C GLU A 195 43.99 -31.07 10.59
N LEU A 196 44.35 -31.91 11.57
CA LEU A 196 43.74 -31.88 12.90
C LEU A 196 44.19 -30.60 13.62
N LEU A 197 43.29 -29.62 13.64
CA LEU A 197 43.38 -28.48 14.56
C LEU A 197 43.49 -29.01 15.99
N HIS A 198 44.69 -28.97 16.56
CA HIS A 198 44.87 -29.05 18.00
C HIS A 198 44.01 -27.94 18.60
N GLY A 199 43.07 -28.32 19.47
CA GLY A 199 42.25 -27.36 20.20
C GLY A 199 43.16 -26.43 20.97
N ASP A 200 43.14 -25.14 20.63
CA ASP A 200 43.82 -24.12 21.40
C ASP A 200 43.06 -24.00 22.73
N GLU A 201 43.69 -24.40 23.84
CA GLU A 201 43.09 -24.41 25.19
C GLU A 201 42.79 -22.99 25.73
N ASN A 202 42.85 -21.97 24.85
CA ASN A 202 42.53 -20.57 25.08
C ASN A 202 41.17 -20.14 24.49
N GLU A 203 40.27 -21.07 24.11
CA GLU A 203 38.83 -20.75 24.06
C GLU A 203 38.32 -20.54 25.50
N GLU A 204 38.55 -19.32 26.00
CA GLU A 204 38.14 -18.85 27.32
C GLU A 204 36.61 -18.94 27.45
N ALA A 205 36.14 -19.99 28.13
CA ALA A 205 34.74 -20.39 28.17
C ALA A 205 33.86 -19.30 28.81
N ILE A 206 33.22 -18.48 27.97
CA ILE A 206 32.46 -17.32 28.38
C ILE A 206 31.30 -17.74 29.29
N ASP A 207 31.27 -17.21 30.51
CA ASP A 207 30.20 -17.46 31.47
C ASP A 207 28.85 -16.97 30.88
N PRO A 208 27.79 -17.81 30.83
CA PRO A 208 26.47 -17.42 30.32
C PRO A 208 25.79 -16.29 31.13
N GLU A 209 26.29 -15.94 32.31
CA GLU A 209 25.87 -14.76 33.07
C GLU A 209 26.67 -13.50 32.65
N GLU A 210 27.94 -13.63 32.28
CA GLU A 210 28.74 -12.53 31.72
C GLU A 210 28.32 -12.16 30.29
N ASP A 211 28.11 -13.12 29.38
CA ASP A 211 27.62 -12.79 28.02
C ASP A 211 26.24 -12.11 28.10
N ARG A 212 25.37 -12.56 29.00
CA ARG A 212 24.07 -11.89 29.25
C ARG A 212 24.27 -10.44 29.71
N ALA A 213 25.18 -10.19 30.65
CA ALA A 213 25.49 -8.83 31.10
C ALA A 213 26.11 -7.96 29.99
N ILE A 214 26.95 -8.54 29.13
CA ILE A 214 27.52 -7.91 27.94
C ILE A 214 26.42 -7.58 26.92
N LEU A 215 25.49 -8.50 26.68
CA LEU A 215 24.36 -8.34 25.76
C LEU A 215 23.38 -7.27 26.24
N GLU A 216 23.04 -7.23 27.53
CA GLU A 216 22.22 -6.16 28.11
C GLU A 216 22.93 -4.80 28.05
N ARG A 217 24.25 -4.74 28.30
CA ARG A 217 25.04 -3.51 28.15
C ARG A 217 25.05 -3.00 26.69
N LYS A 218 25.24 -3.90 25.71
CA LYS A 218 25.11 -3.60 24.27
C LYS A 218 23.69 -3.10 23.93
N ARG A 219 22.65 -3.75 24.47
CA ARG A 219 21.24 -3.39 24.25
C ARG A 219 20.88 -2.03 24.83
N MET A 220 21.38 -1.69 26.03
CA MET A 220 21.24 -0.35 26.61
C MET A 220 21.97 0.70 25.77
N ALA A 221 23.21 0.45 25.33
CA ALA A 221 23.94 1.38 24.46
C ALA A 221 23.20 1.66 23.14
N VAL A 222 22.60 0.64 22.50
CA VAL A 222 21.76 0.82 21.30
C VAL A 222 20.48 1.61 21.61
N PHE A 223 19.85 1.38 22.77
CA PHE A 223 18.66 2.15 23.19
C PHE A 223 19.01 3.62 23.51
N GLU A 224 20.16 3.87 24.16
CA GLU A 224 20.69 5.21 24.39
C GLU A 224 21.08 5.90 23.07
N GLU A 225 21.65 5.17 22.10
CA GLU A 225 21.93 5.75 20.79
C GLU A 225 20.66 6.04 19.99
N GLN A 226 19.62 5.19 20.07
CA GLN A 226 18.30 5.51 19.51
C GLN A 226 17.66 6.70 20.22
N GLN A 227 17.70 6.77 21.55
CA GLN A 227 17.26 7.91 22.34
C GLN A 227 17.99 9.20 21.93
N ARG A 228 19.31 9.12 21.74
CA ARG A 228 20.16 10.24 21.29
C ARG A 228 19.79 10.65 19.87
N ARG A 229 19.72 9.72 18.92
CA ARG A 229 19.30 9.99 17.53
C ARG A 229 17.87 10.56 17.46
N MET A 230 16.94 10.11 18.32
CA MET A 230 15.60 10.69 18.41
C MET A 230 15.60 12.10 19.01
N LYS A 231 16.38 12.36 20.08
CA LYS A 231 16.54 13.69 20.67
C LYS A 231 17.24 14.65 19.71
N GLU A 232 18.26 14.20 18.99
CA GLU A 232 18.92 14.93 17.92
C GLU A 232 17.98 15.20 16.74
N ALA A 233 17.15 14.23 16.31
CA ALA A 233 16.13 14.44 15.28
C ALA A 233 14.96 15.35 15.74
N MET A 234 14.70 15.44 17.05
CA MET A 234 13.79 16.43 17.63
C MET A 234 14.42 17.83 17.71
N ALA A 235 15.72 17.93 18.00
CA ALA A 235 16.46 19.18 18.08
C ALA A 235 16.90 19.73 16.71
N SER A 236 17.05 18.86 15.70
CA SER A 236 17.37 19.23 14.32
C SER A 236 16.13 19.53 13.48
N LYS A 237 14.93 19.35 14.02
CA LYS A 237 13.74 20.04 13.49
C LYS A 237 13.93 21.54 13.75
N PRO A 238 13.81 22.41 12.74
CA PRO A 238 13.64 23.82 13.01
C PRO A 238 12.40 24.02 13.90
N THR A 239 12.44 25.01 14.79
CA THR A 239 11.33 25.42 15.65
C THR A 239 10.01 25.46 14.87
N PRO A 240 8.89 24.93 15.42
CA PRO A 240 7.65 24.76 14.68
C PRO A 240 7.19 26.10 14.10
N SER A 241 7.27 26.24 12.77
CA SER A 241 6.96 27.50 12.08
C SER A 241 5.45 27.77 11.96
N GLU A 242 4.65 27.18 12.84
CA GLU A 242 3.19 27.16 12.78
C GLU A 242 2.64 28.51 13.27
N ASP A 243 3.27 29.10 14.30
CA ASP A 243 3.08 30.49 14.73
C ASP A 243 3.13 31.48 13.55
N ASN A 244 4.11 31.35 12.64
CA ASN A 244 4.28 32.28 11.52
C ASN A 244 3.15 32.14 10.48
N PHE A 245 2.61 30.93 10.30
CA PHE A 245 1.43 30.70 9.45
C PHE A 245 0.18 31.31 10.10
N GLU A 246 -0.09 31.02 11.38
CA GLU A 246 -1.30 31.49 12.06
C GLU A 246 -1.27 33.01 12.31
N LEU A 247 -0.15 33.58 12.77
CA LEU A 247 -0.01 35.04 12.88
C LEU A 247 -0.21 35.74 11.53
N LYS A 248 0.28 35.16 10.42
CA LYS A 248 0.04 35.71 9.08
C LYS A 248 -1.44 35.61 8.69
N ALA A 249 -2.12 34.52 9.02
CA ALA A 249 -3.55 34.35 8.77
C ALA A 249 -4.40 35.32 9.61
N MET A 250 -4.14 35.41 10.92
CA MET A 250 -4.79 36.35 11.84
C MET A 250 -4.54 37.81 11.43
N LYS A 251 -3.29 38.19 11.10
CA LYS A 251 -2.94 39.54 10.66
C LYS A 251 -3.65 39.96 9.36
N VAL A 252 -4.04 39.01 8.52
CA VAL A 252 -4.79 39.27 7.27
C VAL A 252 -6.32 39.20 7.45
N MET A 253 -6.81 38.44 8.44
CA MET A 253 -8.25 38.47 8.83
C MET A 253 -8.61 39.64 9.76
N GLY A 254 -7.64 40.23 10.44
CA GLY A 254 -7.85 41.22 11.50
C GLY A 254 -8.10 40.59 12.88
N ALA A 255 -8.42 41.45 13.85
CA ALA A 255 -8.63 41.05 15.25
C ALA A 255 -9.81 40.10 15.44
N MET A 256 -9.94 39.54 16.65
CA MET A 256 -10.97 38.55 16.94
C MET A 256 -12.36 39.21 17.12
N GLU A 257 -13.02 39.55 16.01
CA GLU A 257 -14.38 40.12 15.97
C GLU A 257 -15.41 39.26 16.73
N GLU A 258 -16.32 39.91 17.47
CA GLU A 258 -17.23 39.29 18.42
C GLU A 258 -18.32 38.45 17.73
N GLY A 259 -18.12 37.12 17.71
CA GLY A 259 -19.02 36.16 17.06
C GLY A 259 -18.35 35.30 15.97
N ASP A 260 -17.20 35.73 15.47
CA ASP A 260 -16.38 34.92 14.55
C ASP A 260 -15.69 33.76 15.30
N ALA A 261 -16.07 32.51 15.00
CA ALA A 261 -15.45 31.29 15.54
C ALA A 261 -14.42 30.68 14.57
N VAL A 262 -13.43 29.94 15.10
CA VAL A 262 -12.55 29.10 14.26
C VAL A 262 -13.36 27.95 13.67
N PHE A 263 -13.18 27.67 12.38
CA PHE A 263 -13.91 26.60 11.69
C PHE A 263 -13.24 25.25 11.99
N GLY A 264 -13.89 24.45 12.84
CA GLY A 264 -13.32 23.20 13.36
C GLY A 264 -13.14 22.10 12.31
N SER A 265 -12.17 21.21 12.56
CA SER A 265 -11.70 20.17 11.63
C SER A 265 -12.78 19.17 11.17
N GLY A 266 -13.88 19.03 11.92
CA GLY A 266 -15.04 18.20 11.53
C GLY A 266 -15.90 18.75 10.39
N ALA A 267 -15.53 19.89 9.79
CA ALA A 267 -16.23 20.49 8.65
C ALA A 267 -15.48 20.38 7.31
N GLU A 268 -14.26 19.82 7.30
CA GLU A 268 -13.62 19.33 6.08
C GLU A 268 -14.43 18.12 5.56
N VAL A 269 -14.89 18.20 4.31
CA VAL A 269 -15.46 17.04 3.63
C VAL A 269 -14.29 16.30 3.00
N ASN A 270 -14.02 15.08 3.48
CA ASN A 270 -12.99 14.26 2.88
C ASN A 270 -13.45 13.88 1.47
N LEU A 271 -12.80 14.46 0.46
CA LEU A 271 -12.95 14.04 -0.93
C LEU A 271 -12.20 12.73 -1.09
N ASP A 272 -12.81 11.74 -1.74
CA ASP A 272 -12.16 10.48 -2.06
C ASP A 272 -10.89 10.73 -2.88
N SER A 273 -9.86 9.92 -2.65
CA SER A 273 -8.49 10.19 -3.12
C SER A 273 -8.40 10.15 -4.65
N GLN A 274 -8.59 11.31 -5.30
CA GLN A 274 -8.53 11.44 -6.75
C GLN A 274 -7.09 11.25 -7.23
N VAL A 275 -6.87 10.29 -8.13
CA VAL A 275 -5.57 10.07 -8.76
C VAL A 275 -5.33 11.17 -9.79
N TYR A 276 -4.74 12.29 -9.36
CA TYR A 276 -4.45 13.39 -10.27
C TYR A 276 -3.32 13.00 -11.24
N TRP A 277 -3.45 13.41 -12.51
CA TRP A 277 -2.52 13.18 -13.62
C TRP A 277 -1.06 13.66 -13.40
N TRP A 278 -0.77 14.29 -12.27
CA TRP A 278 0.53 14.84 -11.90
C TRP A 278 1.19 14.16 -10.68
N HIS A 279 0.57 13.15 -10.05
CA HIS A 279 1.08 12.43 -8.86
C HIS A 279 2.53 11.94 -9.03
N ASP A 280 2.87 11.40 -10.20
CA ASP A 280 4.20 10.87 -10.52
C ASP A 280 5.28 11.96 -10.68
N LYS A 281 4.87 13.22 -10.90
CA LYS A 281 5.79 14.37 -11.03
C LYS A 281 5.91 15.21 -9.76
N TYR A 282 4.83 15.30 -8.97
CA TYR A 282 4.82 16.08 -7.73
C TYR A 282 4.11 15.29 -6.63
N ARG A 283 4.76 15.16 -5.46
CA ARG A 283 4.12 14.58 -4.27
C ARG A 283 2.86 15.39 -3.91
N PRO A 284 1.67 14.76 -3.85
CA PRO A 284 0.43 15.42 -3.46
C PRO A 284 0.54 16.06 -2.07
N ARG A 285 -0.16 17.18 -1.90
CA ARG A 285 -0.25 17.92 -0.65
C ARG A 285 -1.66 18.47 -0.48
N LYS A 286 -2.30 18.19 0.66
CA LYS A 286 -3.41 19.04 1.12
C LYS A 286 -2.87 20.45 1.41
N PRO A 287 -3.47 21.52 0.87
CA PRO A 287 -3.08 22.90 1.18
C PRO A 287 -3.39 23.24 2.64
N LYS A 288 -2.54 24.03 3.30
CA LYS A 288 -2.85 24.56 4.64
C LYS A 288 -3.96 25.61 4.52
N TYR A 289 -4.91 25.63 5.45
CA TYR A 289 -5.98 26.62 5.49
C TYR A 289 -6.19 27.15 6.91
N PHE A 290 -6.76 28.34 7.02
CA PHE A 290 -7.15 28.95 8.30
C PHE A 290 -8.50 29.63 8.11
N ASN A 291 -9.56 28.93 8.51
CA ASN A 291 -10.93 29.27 8.15
C ASN A 291 -11.72 29.74 9.38
N ARG A 292 -12.60 30.72 9.21
CA ARG A 292 -13.33 31.38 10.29
C ARG A 292 -14.81 31.53 9.92
N VAL A 293 -15.71 31.14 10.81
CA VAL A 293 -17.16 31.23 10.62
C VAL A 293 -17.67 32.49 11.31
N HIS A 294 -18.27 33.40 10.55
CA HIS A 294 -18.94 34.56 11.12
C HIS A 294 -20.29 34.12 11.68
N THR A 295 -20.36 33.89 12.99
CA THR A 295 -21.63 33.62 13.69
C THR A 295 -22.12 34.87 14.40
N GLY A 296 -23.41 35.04 14.54
CA GLY A 296 -23.95 36.22 15.22
C GLY A 296 -25.43 36.17 15.47
N TYR A 297 -25.89 37.13 16.27
CA TYR A 297 -27.28 37.28 16.65
C TYR A 297 -28.11 37.91 15.52
N GLU A 298 -29.29 37.36 15.24
CA GLU A 298 -30.26 37.97 14.34
C GLU A 298 -31.46 38.47 15.15
N TRP A 299 -31.45 39.77 15.47
CA TRP A 299 -32.52 40.45 16.18
C TRP A 299 -33.74 40.71 15.28
N ASN A 300 -34.37 39.64 14.78
CA ASN A 300 -35.66 39.71 14.10
C ASN A 300 -36.80 40.01 15.13
N LYS A 301 -38.00 40.36 14.64
CA LYS A 301 -39.11 40.79 15.51
C LYS A 301 -39.66 39.70 16.45
N TYR A 302 -39.41 38.42 16.18
CA TYR A 302 -39.76 37.30 17.07
C TYR A 302 -38.67 37.08 18.13
N ASN A 303 -37.40 37.21 17.75
CA ASN A 303 -36.29 37.13 18.70
C ASN A 303 -36.32 38.29 19.70
N GLN A 304 -36.70 39.49 19.25
CA GLN A 304 -36.94 40.67 20.11
C GLN A 304 -38.11 40.51 21.13
N THR A 305 -38.88 39.42 21.08
CA THR A 305 -39.96 39.14 22.05
C THR A 305 -39.71 37.89 22.91
N HIS A 306 -38.56 37.22 22.74
CA HIS A 306 -38.21 35.98 23.45
C HIS A 306 -36.77 35.95 23.99
N TYR A 307 -35.94 36.92 23.62
CA TYR A 307 -34.54 37.03 24.01
C TYR A 307 -34.23 38.49 24.37
N ASP A 308 -33.41 38.65 25.41
CA ASP A 308 -32.96 39.94 25.94
C ASP A 308 -31.45 40.08 25.80
N HIS A 309 -30.90 41.24 26.15
CA HIS A 309 -29.44 41.45 26.12
C HIS A 309 -28.66 40.38 26.91
N ASP A 310 -29.18 39.99 28.08
CA ASP A 310 -28.52 39.06 29.00
C ASP A 310 -28.86 37.58 28.71
N ASN A 311 -29.86 37.33 27.85
CA ASN A 311 -30.21 36.02 27.31
C ASN A 311 -30.41 36.13 25.78
N PRO A 312 -29.34 36.33 25.00
CA PRO A 312 -29.44 36.60 23.57
C PRO A 312 -29.85 35.36 22.75
N PRO A 313 -30.38 35.52 21.53
CA PRO A 313 -30.84 34.40 20.71
C PRO A 313 -29.70 33.44 20.33
N PRO A 314 -30.00 32.19 19.92
CA PRO A 314 -28.99 31.29 19.37
C PRO A 314 -28.19 31.96 18.23
N LYS A 315 -26.86 31.86 18.28
CA LYS A 315 -25.98 32.40 17.22
C LYS A 315 -26.20 31.62 15.93
N ILE A 316 -26.58 32.32 14.86
CA ILE A 316 -26.70 31.73 13.52
C ILE A 316 -25.44 32.03 12.70
N VAL A 317 -25.15 31.21 11.70
CA VAL A 317 -24.10 31.52 10.73
C VAL A 317 -24.56 32.67 9.82
N GLN A 318 -23.77 33.74 9.81
CA GLN A 318 -24.00 34.97 9.04
C GLN A 318 -23.02 35.09 7.85
N GLY A 319 -21.91 34.36 7.85
CA GLY A 319 -20.93 34.32 6.77
C GLY A 319 -19.75 33.39 7.02
N TYR A 320 -18.85 33.28 6.05
CA TYR A 320 -17.61 32.50 6.13
C TYR A 320 -16.42 33.32 5.60
N LYS A 321 -15.25 33.14 6.23
CA LYS A 321 -13.99 33.76 5.87
C LYS A 321 -12.95 32.63 5.65
N PHE A 322 -12.71 32.26 4.39
CA PHE A 322 -11.73 31.25 4.00
C PHE A 322 -10.38 31.89 3.66
N ASN A 323 -9.29 31.41 4.26
CA ASN A 323 -7.91 31.66 3.82
C ASN A 323 -7.24 30.32 3.52
N ILE A 324 -6.96 30.05 2.24
CA ILE A 324 -6.34 28.78 1.81
C ILE A 324 -4.98 29.09 1.17
N PHE A 325 -3.94 28.37 1.59
CA PHE A 325 -2.56 28.72 1.33
C PHE A 325 -1.92 27.72 0.36
N TYR A 326 -1.50 28.28 -0.78
CA TYR A 326 -0.89 27.60 -1.92
C TYR A 326 0.51 28.18 -2.23
N PRO A 327 1.47 28.19 -1.28
CA PRO A 327 2.80 28.78 -1.50
C PRO A 327 3.62 28.08 -2.60
N ASP A 328 3.48 26.76 -2.73
CA ASP A 328 4.28 25.90 -3.61
C ASP A 328 3.60 25.65 -4.97
N LEU A 329 2.60 26.47 -5.34
CA LEU A 329 1.82 26.28 -6.57
C LEU A 329 2.74 26.34 -7.79
N VAL A 330 2.71 25.31 -8.64
CA VAL A 330 3.62 25.17 -9.81
C VAL A 330 3.33 26.27 -10.83
N ASP A 331 2.06 26.51 -11.13
CA ASP A 331 1.62 27.56 -12.06
C ASP A 331 1.01 28.74 -11.29
N LYS A 332 1.87 29.70 -10.94
CA LYS A 332 1.47 30.92 -10.22
C LYS A 332 0.67 31.91 -11.06
N THR A 333 0.45 31.64 -12.36
CA THR A 333 -0.40 32.48 -13.23
C THR A 333 -1.86 32.06 -13.20
N LYS A 334 -2.14 30.80 -12.84
CA LYS A 334 -3.51 30.29 -12.66
C LYS A 334 -3.94 30.49 -11.21
N ALA A 335 -4.95 31.32 -11.00
CA ALA A 335 -5.57 31.47 -9.69
C ALA A 335 -6.45 30.24 -9.36
N PRO A 336 -6.40 29.72 -8.12
CA PRO A 336 -7.35 28.71 -7.66
C PRO A 336 -8.80 29.17 -7.79
N THR A 337 -9.68 28.26 -8.18
CA THR A 337 -11.12 28.49 -8.37
C THR A 337 -11.93 27.75 -7.29
N TYR A 338 -13.25 27.96 -7.26
CA TYR A 338 -14.15 27.20 -6.38
C TYR A 338 -15.46 26.84 -7.08
N THR A 339 -16.07 25.74 -6.67
CA THR A 339 -17.38 25.26 -7.12
C THR A 339 -18.27 24.99 -5.91
N ILE A 340 -19.58 25.21 -6.06
CA ILE A 340 -20.58 24.92 -5.02
C ILE A 340 -21.43 23.74 -5.50
N GLU A 341 -21.39 22.64 -4.75
CA GLU A 341 -22.16 21.43 -5.00
C GLU A 341 -23.20 21.20 -3.90
N LYS A 342 -24.25 20.44 -4.18
CA LYS A 342 -25.31 20.16 -3.21
C LYS A 342 -24.90 18.98 -2.34
N ASP A 343 -25.05 19.12 -1.02
CA ASP A 343 -24.84 18.02 -0.09
C ASP A 343 -26.04 17.07 -0.18
N GLY A 344 -25.83 15.83 -0.61
CA GLY A 344 -26.84 15.03 -1.32
C GLY A 344 -28.20 14.87 -0.62
N ASN A 345 -28.18 14.71 0.71
CA ASN A 345 -29.37 14.52 1.54
C ASN A 345 -29.84 15.79 2.29
N SER A 346 -29.19 16.94 2.12
CA SER A 346 -29.40 18.11 2.97
C SER A 346 -29.61 19.39 2.15
N THR A 347 -30.85 19.87 2.09
CA THR A 347 -31.20 21.13 1.43
C THR A 347 -30.63 22.36 2.15
N GLU A 348 -30.35 22.25 3.45
CA GLU A 348 -29.84 23.32 4.31
C GLU A 348 -28.32 23.53 4.20
N THR A 349 -27.58 22.57 3.64
CA THR A 349 -26.12 22.63 3.48
C THR A 349 -25.68 22.42 2.04
N CYS A 350 -24.56 23.00 1.68
CA CYS A 350 -23.89 22.78 0.40
C CYS A 350 -22.38 22.65 0.62
N ILE A 351 -21.70 22.04 -0.34
CA ILE A 351 -20.28 21.75 -0.28
C ILE A 351 -19.58 22.76 -1.18
N ILE A 352 -18.70 23.59 -0.60
CA ILE A 352 -17.79 24.44 -1.37
C ILE A 352 -16.47 23.69 -1.56
N ARG A 353 -16.15 23.35 -2.81
CA ARG A 353 -14.88 22.72 -3.19
C ARG A 353 -13.97 23.77 -3.84
N PHE A 354 -12.70 23.76 -3.46
CA PHE A 354 -11.66 24.64 -3.96
C PHE A 354 -10.68 23.85 -4.83
N HIS A 355 -10.44 24.37 -6.03
CA HIS A 355 -9.60 23.75 -7.05
C HIS A 355 -8.33 24.58 -7.27
N ALA A 356 -7.15 23.99 -7.11
CA ALA A 356 -5.87 24.70 -7.26
C ALA A 356 -4.93 24.09 -8.32
N GLY A 357 -4.92 22.76 -8.45
CA GLY A 357 -3.99 22.05 -9.32
C GLY A 357 -2.58 21.88 -8.73
N PRO A 358 -1.64 21.32 -9.50
CA PRO A 358 -0.39 20.77 -8.97
C PRO A 358 0.46 21.77 -8.16
N PRO A 359 0.96 21.38 -6.97
CA PRO A 359 0.98 20.03 -6.38
C PRO A 359 -0.17 19.78 -5.40
N TYR A 360 -1.20 20.61 -5.40
CA TYR A 360 -2.23 20.62 -4.36
C TYR A 360 -3.44 19.78 -4.74
N GLU A 361 -3.88 19.00 -3.75
CA GLU A 361 -5.19 18.34 -3.77
C GLU A 361 -6.30 19.38 -3.63
N ASP A 362 -7.43 19.12 -4.27
CA ASP A 362 -8.65 19.90 -4.06
C ASP A 362 -9.18 19.67 -2.64
N ILE A 363 -9.78 20.70 -2.03
CA ILE A 363 -10.34 20.62 -0.67
C ILE A 363 -11.81 21.04 -0.66
N ALA A 364 -12.62 20.41 0.20
CA ALA A 364 -14.05 20.70 0.30
C ALA A 364 -14.49 20.98 1.73
N PHE A 365 -15.45 21.88 1.88
CA PHE A 365 -16.03 22.26 3.17
C PHE A 365 -17.56 22.29 3.12
N ARG A 366 -18.20 21.81 4.19
CA ARG A 366 -19.65 21.91 4.37
C ARG A 366 -20.03 23.31 4.87
N ILE A 367 -20.82 24.05 4.11
CA ILE A 367 -21.33 25.38 4.45
C ILE A 367 -22.86 25.42 4.44
N VAL A 368 -23.46 26.42 5.08
CA VAL A 368 -24.91 26.66 5.03
C VAL A 368 -25.35 27.13 3.64
N ASN A 369 -26.40 26.53 3.10
CA ASN A 369 -26.97 26.84 1.79
C ASN A 369 -27.91 28.06 1.86
N LYS A 370 -27.33 29.27 1.81
CA LYS A 370 -28.04 30.56 1.76
C LYS A 370 -27.45 31.46 0.66
N GLU A 371 -28.24 32.40 0.13
CA GLU A 371 -27.74 33.34 -0.88
C GLU A 371 -26.59 34.22 -0.35
N TRP A 372 -25.51 34.33 -1.12
CA TRP A 372 -24.34 35.16 -0.78
C TRP A 372 -24.56 36.64 -1.15
N GLU A 373 -24.03 37.53 -0.33
CA GLU A 373 -24.03 38.97 -0.55
C GLU A 373 -22.70 39.42 -1.21
N TYR A 374 -22.66 39.37 -2.54
CA TYR A 374 -21.51 39.74 -3.41
C TYR A 374 -21.07 41.23 -3.35
N SER A 375 -21.49 41.99 -2.34
CA SER A 375 -21.15 43.42 -2.23
C SER A 375 -19.83 43.60 -1.48
N HIS A 376 -18.81 44.13 -2.16
CA HIS A 376 -17.52 44.48 -1.54
C HIS A 376 -17.68 45.42 -0.33
N LYS A 377 -18.68 46.33 -0.36
CA LYS A 377 -19.01 47.23 0.78
C LYS A 377 -19.55 46.51 2.02
N LYS A 378 -19.82 45.20 1.93
CA LYS A 378 -20.32 44.33 3.01
C LYS A 378 -19.41 43.13 3.28
N GLY A 379 -18.14 43.23 2.90
CA GLY A 379 -17.10 42.24 3.21
C GLY A 379 -16.90 41.13 2.17
N PHE A 380 -17.55 41.18 1.01
CA PHE A 380 -17.24 40.24 -0.07
C PHE A 380 -15.83 40.45 -0.60
N LYS A 381 -14.97 39.43 -0.53
CA LYS A 381 -13.60 39.43 -1.06
C LYS A 381 -13.32 38.07 -1.71
N CYS A 382 -12.96 38.06 -2.99
CA CYS A 382 -12.49 36.88 -3.70
C CYS A 382 -11.21 37.26 -4.46
N THR A 383 -10.04 36.96 -3.89
CA THR A 383 -8.74 37.40 -4.41
C THR A 383 -7.65 36.37 -4.11
N PHE A 384 -6.82 36.05 -5.11
CA PHE A 384 -5.61 35.24 -4.93
C PHE A 384 -4.38 36.16 -4.92
N GLU A 385 -3.68 36.24 -3.79
CA GLU A 385 -2.51 37.11 -3.60
C GLU A 385 -1.38 36.36 -2.88
N ARG A 386 -0.15 36.45 -3.41
CA ARG A 386 1.08 35.94 -2.77
C ARG A 386 1.01 34.47 -2.31
N GLY A 387 0.29 33.63 -3.06
CA GLY A 387 0.06 32.22 -2.71
C GLY A 387 -1.01 32.00 -1.64
N ILE A 388 -1.94 32.93 -1.44
CA ILE A 388 -3.08 32.80 -0.53
C ILE A 388 -4.36 33.15 -1.28
N LEU A 389 -5.32 32.23 -1.26
CA LEU A 389 -6.69 32.47 -1.73
C LEU A 389 -7.52 33.00 -0.56
N HIS A 390 -8.07 34.20 -0.72
CA HIS A 390 -9.04 34.80 0.19
C HIS A 390 -10.43 34.68 -0.42
N VAL A 391 -11.34 33.96 0.23
CA VAL A 391 -12.76 33.91 -0.12
C VAL A 391 -13.60 34.23 1.12
N TYR A 392 -14.02 35.49 1.23
CA TYR A 392 -14.86 36.02 2.30
C TYR A 392 -16.23 36.35 1.73
N PHE A 393 -17.30 35.83 2.34
CA PHE A 393 -18.67 36.17 1.98
C PHE A 393 -19.59 36.16 3.21
N ASN A 394 -20.57 37.06 3.19
CA ASN A 394 -21.68 37.08 4.14
C ASN A 394 -22.97 36.66 3.43
N PHE A 395 -23.93 36.12 4.17
CA PHE A 395 -25.24 35.78 3.63
C PHE A 395 -26.15 37.02 3.54
N LYS A 396 -27.00 37.07 2.51
CA LYS A 396 -28.00 38.13 2.36
C LYS A 396 -28.98 38.10 3.53
N ARG A 397 -29.13 39.22 4.23
CA ARG A 397 -30.15 39.41 5.28
C ARG A 397 -31.42 40.00 4.66
N TYR A 398 -32.45 39.19 4.50
CA TYR A 398 -33.75 39.64 3.99
C TYR A 398 -34.48 40.45 5.07
N ARG A 399 -34.48 41.79 4.92
CA ARG A 399 -35.26 42.67 5.80
C ARG A 399 -36.74 42.56 5.44
N TYR A 400 -37.49 41.80 6.22
CA TYR A 400 -38.95 41.72 6.11
C TYR A 400 -39.56 43.12 6.33
N ARG A 401 -40.05 43.73 5.25
CA ARG A 401 -40.95 44.90 5.32
C ARG A 401 -42.38 44.40 5.47
N ARG A 402 -43.10 45.01 6.42
CA ARG A 402 -44.57 45.02 6.45
C ARG A 402 -45.08 46.19 5.64
#